data_AF-A0A2M7BSX5-F1
#
_entry.id   AF-A0A2M7BSX5-F1
#
_cell.length_a   1.000
_cell.length_b   1.000
_cell.length_c   1.000
_cell.angle_alpha   90.00
_cell.angle_beta   90.00
_cell.angle_gamma   90.00
#
_symmetry.space_group_name_H-M   'P 1'
#
loop_
_entity.id
_entity.type
_entity.pdbx_description
1 polymer ?
#
loop_
_entity_poly.entity_id
_entity_poly.type
_entity_poly.pdbx_seq_one_letter_code
_entity_poly.pdbx_strand_id
1 'polypeptide(L)' 'MITIGLLHSTIRGDEKLILDAAKKRNIKIKLIDVREEVFNRNSYSLDFNVALERCVSTVKGTHATRF' A
#
# COMPACT_ATOMS: atom_id res chain seq x y z
N MET A 1 1.53 13.91 -11.12
CA MET A 1 0.95 12.58 -11.42
C MET A 1 0.69 11.90 -10.10
N ILE A 2 -0.52 11.40 -9.85
CA ILE A 2 -0.87 10.79 -8.56
C ILE A 2 -0.21 9.40 -8.45
N THR A 3 0.48 9.14 -7.34
CA THR A 3 1.05 7.85 -6.99
C THR A 3 0.35 7.25 -5.77
N ILE A 4 0.07 5.95 -5.82
CA ILE A 4 -0.64 5.24 -4.75
C ILE A 4 0.31 4.22 -4.10
N GLY A 5 0.47 4.30 -2.78
CA GLY A 5 1.09 3.24 -1.98
C GLY A 5 0.05 2.19 -1.61
N LEU A 6 0.12 0.99 -2.18
CA LEU A 6 -0.77 -0.12 -1.87
C LEU A 6 -0.17 -0.93 -0.71
N LEU A 7 -0.72 -0.74 0.49
CA LEU A 7 -0.34 -1.50 1.68
C LEU A 7 -1.01 -2.87 1.61
N HIS A 8 -0.22 -3.95 1.60
CA HIS A 8 -0.74 -5.31 1.56
C HIS A 8 0.02 -6.24 2.50
N SER A 9 -0.65 -7.29 2.97
CA SER A 9 -0.01 -8.41 3.64
C SER A 9 0.11 -9.65 2.73
N THR A 10 -0.64 -9.66 1.62
CA THR A 10 -0.61 -10.70 0.57
C THR A 10 -1.35 -10.14 -0.65
N ILE A 11 -1.01 -10.61 -1.85
CA ILE A 11 -1.68 -10.19 -3.10
C ILE A 11 -2.69 -11.26 -3.51
N ARG A 12 -3.98 -10.92 -3.43
CA ARG A 12 -5.11 -11.80 -3.81
C ARG A 12 -5.72 -11.34 -5.15
N GLY A 13 -6.87 -11.92 -5.51
CA GLY A 13 -7.62 -11.52 -6.70
C GLY A 13 -7.96 -10.03 -6.71
N ASP A 14 -8.46 -9.51 -5.59
CA ASP A 14 -8.83 -8.09 -5.44
C ASP A 14 -7.65 -7.16 -5.72
N GLU A 15 -6.50 -7.43 -5.11
CA GLU A 15 -5.30 -6.59 -5.30
C GLU A 15 -4.79 -6.65 -6.74
N LYS A 16 -4.90 -7.81 -7.42
CA LYS A 16 -4.58 -7.93 -8.85
C LYS A 16 -5.53 -7.07 -9.71
N LEU A 17 -6.83 -7.05 -9.40
CA LEU A 17 -7.80 -6.21 -10.12
C LEU A 17 -7.52 -4.71 -9.91
N ILE A 18 -7.10 -4.31 -8.72
CA ILE A 18 -6.69 -2.93 -8.43
C ILE A 18 -5.47 -2.54 -9.27
N LEU A 19 -4.44 -3.39 -9.32
CA LEU A 19 -3.25 -3.17 -10.14
C LEU A 19 -3.58 -3.04 -11.62
N ASP A 20 -4.47 -3.90 -12.12
CA ASP A 20 -4.89 -3.89 -13.52
C ASP A 20 -5.69 -2.62 -13.87
N ALA A 21 -6.58 -2.17 -12.97
CA ALA A 21 -7.32 -0.92 -13.10
C ALA A 21 -6.39 0.31 -13.06
N ALA A 22 -5.37 0.31 -12.21
CA ALA A 22 -4.39 1.38 -12.14
C ALA A 22 -3.54 1.46 -13.41
N LYS A 23 -3.12 0.31 -13.95
CA LYS A 23 -2.42 0.22 -15.23
C LYS A 23 -3.24 0.81 -16.38
N LYS A 24 -4.53 0.45 -16.47
CA LYS A 24 -5.47 0.99 -17.48
C LYS A 24 -5.65 2.51 -17.39
N ARG A 25 -5.51 3.08 -16.19
CA ARG A 25 -5.64 4.53 -15.93
C ARG A 25 -4.30 5.26 -15.92
N ASN A 26 -3.19 4.59 -16.24
CA ASN A 26 -1.84 5.11 -16.15
C ASN A 26 -1.53 5.73 -14.76
N ILE A 27 -1.98 5.08 -13.68
CA ILE A 27 -1.69 5.47 -12.30
C ILE A 27 -0.55 4.59 -11.78
N LYS A 28 0.47 5.22 -11.20
CA LYS A 28 1.62 4.50 -10.62
C LYS A 28 1.25 3.95 -9.24
N ILE A 29 1.36 2.63 -9.09
CA ILE A 29 1.22 1.95 -7.79
C ILE A 29 2.60 1.53 -7.28
N LYS A 30 2.89 1.85 -6.03
CA LYS A 30 3.98 1.27 -5.24
C LYS A 30 3.39 0.21 -4.32
N LEU A 31 3.83 -1.03 -4.47
CA LEU A 31 3.48 -2.12 -3.56
C LEU A 31 4.31 -1.99 -2.28
N ILE A 32 3.65 -2.12 -1.13
CA ILE A 32 4.28 -2.05 0.19
C ILE A 32 3.80 -3.27 0.98
N ASP A 33 4.71 -4.23 1.20
CA ASP A 33 4.42 -5.39 2.03
C ASP A 33 4.58 -5.01 3.50
N VAL A 34 3.47 -4.85 4.21
CA VAL A 34 3.46 -4.40 5.61
C VAL A 34 4.08 -5.40 6.59
N ARG A 35 4.41 -6.61 6.12
CA ARG A 35 5.07 -7.63 6.94
C ARG A 35 6.59 -7.44 6.97
N GLU A 36 7.15 -6.94 5.88
CA GLU A 36 8.59 -6.71 5.72
C GLU A 36 8.96 -5.25 6.01
N GLU A 37 8.02 -4.33 5.82
CA GLU A 37 8.26 -2.90 5.99
C GLU A 37 8.33 -2.50 7.48
N VAL A 38 9.37 -1.74 7.84
CA VAL A 38 9.54 -1.18 9.19
C VAL A 38 9.02 0.26 9.22
N PHE A 39 7.84 0.41 9.80
CA PHE A 39 7.18 1.71 9.97
C PHE A 39 7.69 2.42 11.23
N ASN A 40 8.70 3.29 11.05
CA ASN A 40 9.27 4.11 12.12
C ASN A 40 9.03 5.60 11.84
N ARG A 41 8.29 6.27 12.71
CA ARG A 41 7.92 7.68 12.57
C ARG A 41 9.08 8.65 12.33
N ASN A 42 10.28 8.34 12.83
CA ASN A 42 11.44 9.23 12.73
C ASN A 42 12.24 9.00 11.44
N SER A 43 12.12 7.84 10.80
CA SER A 43 12.96 7.46 9.65
C SER A 43 12.17 7.08 8.40
N TYR A 44 10.85 6.93 8.50
CA TYR A 44 10.03 6.52 7.37
C TYR A 44 9.78 7.69 6.42
N SER A 45 10.19 7.54 5.16
CA SER A 45 9.96 8.54 4.11
C SER A 45 8.79 8.11 3.22
N LEU A 46 7.78 8.97 3.11
CA LEU A 46 6.65 8.77 2.20
C LEU A 46 7.02 9.23 0.79
N ASP A 47 7.03 8.31 -0.17
CA ASP A 47 7.32 8.57 -1.59
C ASP A 47 6.09 8.39 -2.51
N PHE A 48 4.90 8.43 -1.93
CA PHE A 48 3.62 8.33 -2.62
C PHE A 48 2.63 9.40 -2.16
N ASN A 49 1.60 9.68 -2.97
CA ASN A 49 0.62 10.72 -2.66
C ASN A 49 -0.55 10.21 -1.81
N VAL A 50 -0.99 8.97 -2.02
CA VAL A 50 -2.14 8.38 -1.32
C VAL A 50 -1.83 6.95 -0.90
N ALA A 51 -2.19 6.55 0.32
CA ALA A 51 -2.14 5.16 0.75
C ALA A 51 -3.48 4.45 0.49
N LEU A 52 -3.43 3.21 0.03
CA LEU A 52 -4.58 2.31 -0.07
C LEU A 52 -4.31 1.07 0.79
N GLU A 53 -5.05 0.94 1.89
CA GLU A 53 -4.92 -0.15 2.86
C GLU A 53 -5.71 -1.38 2.42
N ARG A 54 -5.02 -2.51 2.18
CA ARG A 54 -5.60 -3.79 1.71
C ARG A 54 -5.09 -5.01 2.50
N CYS A 55 -4.60 -4.81 3.72
CA CYS A 55 -4.11 -5.91 4.54
C CYS A 55 -5.27 -6.82 4.98
N VAL A 56 -4.97 -8.10 5.12
CA VAL A 56 -5.96 -9.08 5.60
C VAL A 56 -6.22 -8.89 7.10
N SER A 57 -5.19 -8.51 7.86
CA SER A 57 -5.30 -8.25 9.29
C SER A 57 -5.59 -6.77 9.55
N THR A 58 -6.74 -6.51 10.18
CA THR A 58 -7.11 -5.16 10.63
C THR A 58 -6.05 -4.54 11.54
N VAL A 59 -5.45 -5.33 12.43
CA VAL A 59 -4.41 -4.85 13.36
C VAL A 59 -3.17 -4.40 12.60
N LYS A 60 -2.67 -5.21 11.65
CA LYS A 60 -1.50 -4.84 10.83
C LYS A 60 -1.80 -3.64 9.93
N GLY A 61 -2.96 -3.59 9.30
CA GLY A 61 -3.40 -2.45 8.48
C GLY A 61 -3.52 -1.16 9.30
N THR A 62 -4.09 -1.25 10.51
CA THR A 62 -4.20 -0.10 11.42
C THR A 62 -2.83 0.39 11.87
N HIS A 63 -1.92 -0.51 12.21
CA HIS A 63 -0.54 -0.14 12.55
C HIS A 63 0.16 0.56 11.38
N ALA A 64 0.08 -0.02 10.18
CA ALA A 64 0.71 0.54 8.96
C ALA A 64 0.12 1.90 8.54
N THR A 65 -1.06 2.28 9.02
CA THR A 65 -1.70 3.56 8.70
C THR A 65 -1.61 4.60 9.83
N ARG A 66 -1.17 4.21 11.02
CA ARG A 66 -1.17 5.06 12.23
C ARG A 66 0.15 5.09 13.00
N PHE A 67 1.24 4.63 12.39
CA PHE A 67 2.58 4.59 13.00
C PHE A 67 3.22 5.97 13.19
#